data_AF-A0A9P1MXG8-F1
#
_entry.id   AF-A0A9P1MXG8-F1
#
_cell.length_a   1.000
_cell.length_b   1.000
_cell.length_c   1.000
_cell.angle_alpha   90.00
_cell.angle_beta   90.00
_cell.angle_gamma   90.00
#
_symmetry.space_group_name_H-M   'P 1'
#
loop_
_entity.id
_entity.type
_entity.pdbx_description
1 polymer ?
#
loop_
_entity_poly.entity_id
_entity_poly.type
_entity_poly.pdbx_seq_one_letter_code
_entity_poly.pdbx_strand_id
1 'polypeptide(L)'
;MHQKRKMRILSIFLGIIVIAHARVNRTVGALWNLEEVTECELHYNALVYNNYGCWCGIGGSHEPVDGIDECCMHHDKCYDAAVDQKICPNVEFEYVDDYTWHCIDNVAQCADTNTGCKAAMCECDKKVVECWGKFAKPEKKPKCNRTNWARQTKHFQH
;
A
#
# COMPACT_ATOMS: atom_id res chain seq x y z
N MET A 1 41.16 -49.05 43.54
CA MET A 1 40.02 -49.96 43.25
C MET A 1 39.10 -49.29 42.24
N HIS A 2 38.95 -49.93 41.09
CA HIS A 2 37.94 -49.66 40.06
C HIS A 2 36.51 -49.82 40.60
N GLN A 3 35.57 -48.96 40.19
CA GLN A 3 34.31 -49.42 39.59
C GLN A 3 33.69 -48.33 38.69
N LYS A 4 33.61 -48.65 37.39
CA LYS A 4 32.77 -48.01 36.37
C LYS A 4 31.30 -48.40 36.59
N ARG A 5 30.35 -47.49 36.31
CA ARG A 5 28.95 -47.74 35.86
C ARG A 5 28.22 -46.38 35.82
N LYS A 6 27.38 -45.99 34.87
CA LYS A 6 26.97 -46.44 33.54
C LYS A 6 26.30 -45.20 32.92
N MET A 7 26.71 -44.86 31.70
CA MET A 7 26.09 -43.85 30.84
C MET A 7 24.61 -44.18 30.59
N ARG A 8 23.71 -43.23 30.78
CA ARG A 8 22.34 -43.27 30.24
C ARG A 8 22.10 -41.97 29.48
N ILE A 9 22.26 -42.08 28.17
CA ILE A 9 21.86 -41.08 27.18
C ILE A 9 20.33 -41.10 27.14
N LEU A 10 19.68 -39.98 27.48
CA LEU A 10 18.33 -39.68 27.03
C LEU A 10 18.42 -38.51 26.06
N SER A 11 18.51 -38.85 24.78
CA SER A 11 18.22 -37.94 23.67
C SER A 11 16.74 -37.55 23.70
N ILE A 12 16.40 -36.31 23.35
CA ILE A 12 15.32 -35.92 22.42
C ILE A 12 15.19 -34.38 22.40
N PHE A 13 15.64 -33.83 21.27
CA PHE A 13 15.22 -32.65 20.51
C PHE A 13 14.89 -31.32 21.24
N LEU A 14 15.83 -30.36 21.16
CA LEU A 14 15.45 -28.97 20.91
C LEU A 14 15.87 -28.63 19.47
N GLY A 15 14.93 -28.80 18.54
CA GLY A 15 15.14 -28.46 17.13
C GLY A 15 15.44 -26.97 17.02
N ILE A 16 16.56 -26.62 16.40
CA ILE A 16 16.80 -25.26 15.97
C ILE A 16 15.79 -25.00 14.85
N ILE A 17 14.70 -24.30 15.17
CA ILE A 17 13.81 -23.75 14.16
C ILE A 17 14.58 -22.60 13.51
N VAL A 18 15.30 -22.90 12.43
CA VAL A 18 15.71 -21.85 11.50
C VAL A 18 14.42 -21.43 10.80
N ILE A 19 13.80 -20.34 11.27
CA ILE A 19 12.76 -19.67 10.49
C ILE A 19 13.49 -19.07 9.30
N ALA A 20 13.58 -19.85 8.21
CA ALA A 20 13.81 -19.28 6.91
C ALA A 20 12.60 -18.37 6.67
N HIS A 21 12.82 -17.05 6.78
CA HIS A 21 11.88 -16.09 6.24
C HIS A 21 11.89 -16.33 4.74
N ALA A 22 10.95 -17.17 4.27
CA ALA A 22 10.66 -17.26 2.86
C ALA A 22 10.37 -15.82 2.43
N ARG A 23 11.24 -15.24 1.59
CA ARG A 23 10.91 -14.01 0.90
C ARG A 23 9.70 -14.36 0.06
N VAL A 24 8.52 -13.90 0.49
CA VAL A 24 7.31 -14.02 -0.31
C VAL A 24 7.60 -13.24 -1.58
N ASN A 25 7.79 -13.94 -2.69
CA ASN A 25 8.00 -13.31 -3.98
C ASN A 25 6.61 -12.89 -4.49
N ARG A 26 6.15 -11.70 -4.06
CA ARG A 26 4.81 -11.17 -4.36
C ARG A 26 4.82 -10.56 -5.77
N THR A 27 4.38 -11.32 -6.77
CA THR A 27 4.38 -10.90 -8.19
C THR A 27 3.18 -10.03 -8.60
N VAL A 28 2.75 -9.07 -7.77
CA VAL A 28 1.67 -8.11 -8.12
C VAL A 28 1.93 -6.70 -7.52
N GLY A 29 3.12 -6.15 -7.75
CA GLY A 29 3.76 -5.14 -6.89
C GLY A 29 2.96 -3.91 -6.48
N ALA A 30 2.37 -3.14 -7.40
CA ALA A 30 1.95 -1.77 -7.09
C ALA A 30 0.81 -1.66 -6.05
N LEU A 31 -0.29 -2.42 -6.20
CA LEU A 31 -1.38 -2.41 -5.21
C LEU A 31 -0.93 -2.95 -3.83
N TRP A 32 0.01 -3.90 -3.83
CA TRP A 32 0.60 -4.38 -2.58
C TRP A 32 1.50 -3.33 -1.93
N ASN A 33 2.13 -2.43 -2.69
CA ASN A 33 2.98 -1.40 -2.09
C ASN A 33 2.16 -0.38 -1.30
N LEU A 34 1.05 0.14 -1.84
CA LEU A 34 0.19 1.05 -1.08
C LEU A 34 -0.28 0.43 0.24
N GLU A 35 -0.62 -0.86 0.20
CA GLU A 35 -0.97 -1.64 1.38
C GLU A 35 0.17 -1.69 2.40
N GLU A 36 1.37 -2.07 1.98
CA GLU A 36 2.52 -2.20 2.88
C GLU A 36 3.03 -0.83 3.38
N VAL A 37 2.97 0.23 2.57
CA VAL A 37 3.25 1.61 2.97
C VAL A 37 2.26 2.06 4.05
N THR A 38 0.97 1.73 3.90
CA THR A 38 -0.05 2.03 4.92
C THR A 38 0.21 1.28 6.21
N GLU A 39 0.57 0.00 6.15
CA GLU A 39 0.91 -0.78 7.33
C GLU A 39 2.16 -0.23 8.05
N CYS A 40 3.16 0.26 7.30
CA CYS A 40 4.35 0.90 7.85
C CYS A 40 4.01 2.16 8.66
N GLU A 41 3.25 3.10 8.09
CA GLU A 41 3.03 4.41 8.71
C GLU A 41 1.83 4.46 9.66
N LEU A 42 0.74 3.78 9.32
CA LEU A 42 -0.52 3.86 10.05
C LEU A 42 -0.78 2.65 10.95
N HIS A 43 0.02 1.59 10.82
CA HIS A 43 -0.07 0.37 11.62
C HIS A 43 -1.38 -0.41 11.46
N TYR A 44 -2.05 -0.24 10.32
CA TYR A 44 -3.18 -1.06 9.90
C TYR A 44 -3.28 -1.10 8.38
N ASN A 45 -4.10 -2.03 7.91
CA ASN A 45 -4.23 -2.35 6.51
C ASN A 45 -5.05 -1.31 5.71
N ALA A 46 -4.63 -0.99 4.49
CA ALA A 46 -5.22 0.04 3.60
C ALA A 46 -6.63 -0.31 3.12
N LEU A 47 -7.06 -1.57 3.20
CA LEU A 47 -8.42 -1.98 2.82
C LEU A 47 -9.52 -1.27 3.63
N VAL A 48 -9.20 -0.61 4.75
CA VAL A 48 -10.16 0.26 5.45
C VAL A 48 -10.61 1.46 4.61
N TYR A 49 -9.78 1.92 3.67
CA TYR A 49 -10.09 3.02 2.75
C TYR A 49 -10.78 2.55 1.46
N ASN A 50 -10.65 1.28 1.09
CA ASN A 50 -11.32 0.78 -0.12
C ASN A 50 -12.85 0.88 -0.04
N ASN A 51 -13.50 1.37 -1.10
CA ASN A 51 -14.95 1.61 -1.21
C ASN A 51 -15.47 2.60 -0.15
N TYR A 52 -14.69 3.64 0.09
CA TYR A 52 -14.98 4.76 0.98
C TYR A 52 -15.29 6.00 0.13
N GLY A 53 -16.40 6.66 0.41
CA GLY A 53 -16.74 7.90 -0.27
C GLY A 53 -16.93 7.73 -1.77
N CYS A 54 -16.47 8.74 -2.52
CA CYS A 54 -16.62 8.92 -3.95
C CYS A 54 -15.33 8.64 -4.74
N TRP A 55 -14.17 8.63 -4.09
CA TRP A 55 -12.85 8.53 -4.71
C TRP A 55 -12.01 7.37 -4.19
N CYS A 56 -12.17 6.92 -2.93
CA CYS A 56 -11.37 5.79 -2.44
C CYS A 56 -11.86 4.44 -3.02
N GLY A 57 -11.36 4.06 -4.19
CA GLY A 57 -11.68 2.81 -4.87
C GLY A 57 -11.35 2.85 -6.36
N ILE A 58 -11.98 1.96 -7.14
CA ILE A 58 -11.97 2.07 -8.61
C ILE A 58 -13.03 3.09 -9.01
N GLY A 59 -12.71 3.97 -9.95
CA GLY A 59 -13.53 5.12 -10.24
C GLY A 59 -13.15 6.30 -9.33
N GLY A 60 -13.41 7.50 -9.81
CA GLY A 60 -13.34 8.69 -8.97
C GLY A 60 -14.16 9.78 -9.61
N SER A 61 -15.15 10.32 -8.90
CA SER A 61 -15.97 11.43 -9.41
C SER A 61 -16.80 12.05 -8.31
N HIS A 62 -17.36 13.23 -8.56
CA HIS A 62 -18.17 13.99 -7.60
C HIS A 62 -17.33 14.64 -6.48
N GLU A 63 -18.00 15.39 -5.60
CA GLU A 63 -17.36 16.03 -4.46
C GLU A 63 -16.95 14.98 -3.42
N PRO A 64 -15.71 15.05 -2.88
CA PRO A 64 -15.31 14.19 -1.78
C PRO A 64 -16.26 14.32 -0.59
N VAL A 65 -16.60 13.21 0.05
CA VAL A 65 -17.55 13.21 1.17
C VAL A 65 -16.96 13.76 2.47
N ASP A 66 -15.63 13.72 2.59
CA ASP A 66 -14.82 14.28 3.68
C ASP A 66 -13.33 14.32 3.29
N GLY A 67 -12.46 14.66 4.25
CA GLY A 67 -11.02 14.78 4.03
C GLY A 67 -10.30 13.46 3.75
N ILE A 68 -10.83 12.31 4.18
CA ILE A 68 -10.25 11.00 3.80
C ILE A 68 -10.50 10.75 2.32
N ASP A 69 -11.72 11.01 1.86
CA ASP A 69 -12.10 10.89 0.46
C ASP A 69 -11.35 11.91 -0.43
N GLU A 70 -11.06 13.09 0.10
CA GLU A 70 -10.23 14.10 -0.57
C GLU A 70 -8.78 13.62 -0.77
N CYS A 71 -8.21 12.90 0.20
CA CYS A 71 -6.90 12.25 0.03
C CYS A 71 -6.89 11.29 -1.16
N CYS A 72 -7.95 10.49 -1.32
CA CYS A 72 -8.08 9.55 -2.43
C CYS A 72 -8.25 10.28 -3.77
N MET A 73 -9.03 11.37 -3.81
CA MET A 73 -9.12 12.22 -5.00
C MET A 73 -7.73 12.74 -5.43
N HIS A 74 -6.89 13.14 -4.48
CA HIS A 74 -5.54 13.59 -4.78
C HIS A 74 -4.61 12.46 -5.23
N HIS A 75 -4.79 11.25 -4.69
CA HIS A 75 -4.09 10.04 -5.13
C HIS A 75 -4.42 9.70 -6.58
N ASP A 76 -5.71 9.62 -6.93
CA ASP A 76 -6.15 9.33 -8.30
C ASP A 76 -5.62 10.38 -9.28
N LYS A 77 -5.69 11.67 -8.91
CA LYS A 77 -5.12 12.76 -9.73
C LYS A 77 -3.60 12.69 -9.86
N CYS A 78 -2.91 12.13 -8.86
CA CYS A 78 -1.47 11.94 -8.90
C CYS A 78 -1.10 10.86 -9.93
N TYR A 79 -1.88 9.78 -9.99
CA TYR A 79 -1.77 8.74 -11.00
C TYR A 79 -2.10 9.30 -12.39
N ASP A 80 -3.27 9.91 -12.58
CA ASP A 80 -3.67 10.56 -13.84
C ASP A 80 -2.56 11.49 -14.38
N ALA A 81 -1.94 12.30 -13.51
CA ALA A 81 -0.86 13.20 -13.88
C ALA A 81 0.41 12.47 -14.36
N ALA A 82 0.74 11.30 -13.80
CA ALA A 82 1.89 10.51 -14.22
C ALA A 82 1.70 9.95 -15.64
N VAL A 83 0.48 9.52 -15.98
CA VAL A 83 0.12 9.09 -17.35
C VAL A 83 0.06 10.27 -18.31
N ASP A 84 -0.61 11.36 -17.94
CA ASP A 84 -0.77 12.55 -18.80
C ASP A 84 0.58 13.18 -19.18
N GLN A 85 1.54 13.16 -18.25
CA GLN A 85 2.90 13.64 -18.48
C GLN A 85 3.80 12.61 -19.17
N LYS A 86 3.27 11.45 -19.54
CA LYS A 86 3.99 10.33 -20.19
C LYS A 86 5.17 9.81 -19.33
N ILE A 87 5.07 9.96 -18.02
CA ILE A 87 6.00 9.37 -17.04
C ILE A 87 5.68 7.87 -16.90
N CYS A 88 4.39 7.56 -16.80
CA CYS A 88 3.84 6.21 -16.90
C CYS A 88 3.27 5.98 -18.31
N PRO A 89 3.41 4.76 -18.88
CA PRO A 89 2.97 4.48 -20.25
C PRO A 89 1.45 4.35 -20.39
N ASN A 90 0.75 3.86 -19.36
CA ASN A 90 -0.70 3.75 -19.29
C ASN A 90 -1.13 3.48 -17.84
N VAL A 91 -2.45 3.53 -17.63
CA VAL A 91 -3.13 3.24 -16.35
C VAL A 91 -2.82 1.82 -15.86
N GLU A 92 -2.79 0.82 -16.74
CA GLU A 92 -2.50 -0.55 -16.31
C GLU A 92 -1.12 -0.67 -15.66
N PHE A 93 -0.13 0.10 -16.14
CA PHE A 93 1.22 0.11 -15.59
C PHE A 93 1.28 0.60 -14.15
N GLU A 94 0.38 1.50 -13.75
CA GLU A 94 0.31 2.09 -12.41
C GLU A 94 -0.10 1.07 -11.35
N TYR A 95 -0.88 0.05 -11.73
CA TYR A 95 -1.38 -0.98 -10.82
C TYR A 95 -0.58 -2.28 -10.84
N VAL A 96 0.36 -2.44 -11.78
CA VAL A 96 1.13 -3.70 -11.96
C VAL A 96 2.63 -3.53 -11.75
N ASP A 97 3.21 -2.36 -12.03
CA ASP A 97 4.65 -2.18 -11.92
C ASP A 97 5.06 -1.90 -10.47
N ASP A 98 5.94 -2.76 -9.96
CA ASP A 98 6.43 -2.68 -8.59
C ASP A 98 7.41 -1.50 -8.41
N TYR A 99 7.52 -0.95 -7.20
CA TYR A 99 8.52 0.05 -6.86
C TYR A 99 9.23 -0.31 -5.57
N THR A 100 10.48 0.14 -5.40
CA THR A 100 11.26 -0.16 -4.20
C THR A 100 11.06 0.92 -3.15
N TRP A 101 10.77 0.53 -1.91
CA TRP A 101 10.62 1.45 -0.79
C TRP A 101 11.12 0.79 0.50
N HIS A 102 11.30 1.60 1.55
CA HIS A 102 11.77 1.19 2.86
C HIS A 102 10.92 1.79 3.96
N CYS A 103 10.65 1.02 5.03
CA CYS A 103 10.05 1.52 6.26
C CYS A 103 11.17 1.83 7.26
N ILE A 104 11.37 3.11 7.59
CA ILE A 104 12.38 3.56 8.55
C ILE A 104 11.67 4.40 9.60
N ASP A 105 11.73 3.98 10.86
CA ASP A 105 11.08 4.66 11.99
C ASP A 105 9.58 4.95 11.75
N ASN A 106 8.86 3.99 11.17
CA ASN A 106 7.44 4.09 10.78
C ASN A 106 7.15 5.19 9.74
N VAL A 107 8.13 5.52 8.91
CA VAL A 107 7.99 6.44 7.79
C VAL A 107 8.42 5.72 6.52
N ALA A 108 7.58 5.73 5.49
CA ALA A 108 7.91 5.17 4.20
C ALA A 108 8.88 6.08 3.45
N GLN A 109 9.89 5.47 2.84
CA GLN A 109 10.89 6.15 2.02
C GLN A 109 11.00 5.45 0.68
N CYS A 110 10.73 6.19 -0.40
CA CYS A 110 10.95 5.72 -1.76
C CYS A 110 12.46 5.56 -2.00
N ALA A 111 12.86 4.44 -2.61
CA ALA A 111 14.27 4.23 -2.92
C ALA A 111 14.70 5.15 -4.07
N ASP A 112 15.88 5.76 -3.94
CA ASP A 112 16.49 6.62 -4.97
C ASP A 112 16.75 5.89 -6.30
N THR A 113 16.75 4.55 -6.29
CA THR A 113 16.85 3.72 -7.49
C THR A 113 15.57 3.68 -8.31
N ASN A 114 14.44 4.13 -7.76
CA ASN A 114 13.22 4.28 -8.52
C ASN A 114 13.37 5.43 -9.53
N THR A 115 12.95 5.19 -10.77
CA THR A 115 12.96 6.21 -11.84
C THR A 115 11.66 6.17 -12.62
N GLY A 116 11.28 7.30 -13.23
CA GLY A 116 10.09 7.38 -14.08
C GLY A 116 8.83 6.97 -13.32
N CYS A 117 8.05 6.06 -13.89
CA CYS A 117 6.77 5.61 -13.33
C CYS A 117 6.89 5.07 -11.90
N LYS A 118 7.91 4.24 -11.59
CA LYS A 118 8.11 3.69 -10.24
C LYS A 118 8.31 4.76 -9.17
N ALA A 119 9.05 5.82 -9.51
CA ALA A 119 9.26 6.94 -8.61
C ALA A 119 7.96 7.73 -8.41
N ALA A 120 7.22 7.99 -9.49
CA ALA A 120 5.93 8.68 -9.43
C ALA A 120 4.91 7.93 -8.56
N MET A 121 4.74 6.62 -8.77
CA MET A 121 3.79 5.79 -8.01
C MET A 121 4.14 5.76 -6.52
N CYS A 122 5.41 5.52 -6.18
CA CYS A 122 5.85 5.53 -4.78
C CYS A 122 5.55 6.85 -4.08
N GLU A 123 5.81 7.98 -4.76
CA GLU A 123 5.52 9.31 -4.20
C GLU A 123 4.02 9.57 -4.06
N CYS A 124 3.19 9.09 -4.99
CA CYS A 124 1.74 9.20 -4.89
C CYS A 124 1.19 8.37 -3.70
N ASP A 125 1.64 7.13 -3.55
CA ASP A 125 1.22 6.22 -2.47
C ASP A 125 1.66 6.74 -1.10
N LYS A 126 2.90 7.22 -0.98
CA LYS A 126 3.36 7.85 0.25
C LYS A 126 2.49 9.05 0.64
N LYS A 127 2.18 9.93 -0.31
CA LYS A 127 1.36 11.13 -0.05
C LYS A 127 -0.05 10.81 0.42
N VAL A 128 -0.69 9.78 -0.13
CA VAL A 128 -2.04 9.41 0.31
C VAL A 128 -2.02 8.83 1.72
N VAL A 129 -1.00 8.04 2.07
CA VAL A 129 -0.84 7.49 3.42
C VAL A 129 -0.53 8.58 4.46
N GLU A 130 0.38 9.50 4.14
CA GLU A 130 0.62 10.69 4.97
C GLU A 130 -0.64 11.53 5.14
N CYS A 131 -1.48 11.62 4.11
CA CYS A 131 -2.75 12.34 4.15
C CYS A 131 -3.77 11.63 5.06
N TRP A 132 -3.94 10.32 4.90
CA TRP A 132 -4.79 9.49 5.77
C TRP A 132 -4.39 9.58 7.24
N GLY A 133 -3.09 9.64 7.54
CA GLY A 133 -2.55 9.80 8.90
C GLY A 133 -2.99 11.07 9.63
N LYS A 134 -3.57 12.06 8.93
CA LYS A 134 -4.15 13.27 9.53
C LYS A 134 -5.53 13.05 10.14
N PHE A 135 -6.15 11.91 9.86
CA PHE A 135 -7.50 11.57 10.29
C PHE A 135 -7.51 10.35 11.21
N ALA A 136 -8.56 10.22 12.02
CA ALA A 136 -8.76 8.99 12.77
C ALA A 136 -9.05 7.82 11.81
N LYS A 137 -8.56 6.63 12.15
CA LYS A 137 -8.87 5.41 11.40
C LYS A 137 -10.40 5.28 11.24
N PRO A 138 -10.92 5.18 10.01
CA PRO A 138 -12.36 5.14 9.81
C PRO A 138 -12.99 3.85 10.36
N GLU A 139 -14.02 4.02 11.20
CA GLU A 139 -14.85 2.91 11.71
C GLU A 139 -15.98 2.55 10.75
N LYS A 140 -16.35 3.49 9.87
CA LYS A 140 -17.42 3.37 8.88
C LYS A 140 -16.94 3.89 7.53
N LYS A 141 -17.53 3.34 6.48
CA LYS A 141 -17.27 3.74 5.10
C LYS A 141 -18.49 4.51 4.57
N PRO A 142 -18.49 5.84 4.58
CA PRO A 142 -19.56 6.62 3.99
C PRO A 142 -19.70 6.27 2.51
N LYS A 143 -20.92 6.37 1.98
CA LYS A 143 -21.20 6.10 0.58
C LYS A 143 -21.22 7.41 -0.20
N CYS A 144 -20.69 7.37 -1.42
CA CYS A 144 -20.83 8.47 -2.35
C CYS A 144 -22.30 8.81 -2.61
N ASN A 145 -22.66 10.08 -2.50
CA ASN A 145 -23.96 10.55 -2.95
C ASN A 145 -23.93 10.88 -4.46
N ARG A 146 -24.28 9.89 -5.28
CA ARG A 146 -24.24 10.00 -6.76
C ARG A 146 -25.46 10.71 -7.39
N THR A 147 -26.31 11.37 -6.59
CA THR A 147 -27.52 12.04 -7.12
C THR A 147 -27.21 13.37 -7.83
N ASN A 148 -26.03 13.96 -7.61
CA ASN A 148 -25.59 15.17 -8.30
C ASN A 148 -24.53 14.83 -9.37
N TRP A 149 -24.96 14.45 -10.56
CA TRP A 149 -24.06 14.09 -11.66
C TRP A 149 -23.03 15.18 -11.94
N ALA A 150 -21.76 14.92 -11.58
CA ALA A 150 -20.65 15.72 -12.08
C ALA A 150 -20.54 15.53 -13.60
N ARG A 151 -20.28 16.62 -14.32
CA ARG A 151 -20.16 16.61 -15.79
C ARG A 151 -19.09 15.58 -16.18
N GLN A 152 -19.49 14.49 -16.85
CA GLN A 152 -18.59 13.44 -17.33
C GLN A 152 -17.36 14.05 -18.00
N THR A 153 -16.19 13.82 -17.41
CA THR A 153 -14.91 14.12 -18.04
C THR A 153 -14.69 13.10 -19.16
N LYS A 154 -14.16 13.54 -20.31
CA LYS A 154 -13.91 12.68 -21.48
C LYS A 154 -12.68 11.77 -21.33
N HIS A 155 -12.06 11.78 -20.16
CA HIS A 155 -10.97 10.88 -19.83
C HIS A 155 -11.50 9.91 -18.80
N PHE A 156 -11.19 8.63 -19.00
CA PHE A 156 -11.20 7.68 -17.89
C PHE A 156 -10.23 8.27 -16.87
N GLN A 157 -10.78 8.96 -15.89
CA GLN A 157 -10.15 9.05 -14.59
C GLN A 157 -10.40 7.67 -13.98
N HIS A 158 -9.37 7.13 -13.35
CA HIS A 158 -9.37 5.87 -12.60
C HIS A 158 -10.72 5.52 -12.01
#